data_AF-A0A1E4GPC5-F1
#
_entry.id   AF-A0A1E4GPC5-F1
#
_cell.length_a   1.000
_cell.length_b   1.000
_cell.length_c   1.000
_cell.angle_alpha   90.00
_cell.angle_beta   90.00
_cell.angle_gamma   90.00
#
_symmetry.space_group_name_H-M   'P 1'
#
loop_
_entity.id
_entity.type
_entity.pdbx_description
1 polymer ?
#
loop_
_entity_poly.entity_id
_entity_poly.type
_entity_poly.pdbx_seq_one_letter_code
_entity_poly.pdbx_strand_id
1 'polypeptide(L)'
;MEDLYVDGGRLRLRRTTDLATGEMTYKLAKKYAPDNPLIGPMTNLYLSAEEYEVLSVLPGKRLSKLRHKVGAFTIDVFEGALEGLLTAECEATNRMAAMKFDVPRWCVREVTDEVEYTGARLALATSADTLKG
;
A
#
# COMPACT_ATOMS: atom_id res chain seq x y z
N MET A 1 -2.32 1.82 -9.56
CA MET A 1 -2.86 2.40 -8.31
C MET A 1 -1.92 3.49 -7.87
N GLU A 2 -2.42 4.63 -7.42
CA GLU A 2 -1.60 5.79 -7.07
C GLU A 2 -1.99 6.32 -5.69
N ASP A 3 -1.00 6.47 -4.83
CA ASP A 3 -1.13 6.98 -3.47
C ASP A 3 -0.42 8.33 -3.33
N LEU A 4 -1.00 9.23 -2.53
CA LEU A 4 -0.36 10.39 -1.96
C LEU A 4 -0.40 10.27 -0.44
N TYR A 5 0.77 10.08 0.18
CA TYR A 5 0.95 10.15 1.62
C TYR A 5 1.16 11.62 2.01
N VAL A 6 0.16 12.21 2.65
CA VAL A 6 0.14 13.64 2.96
C VAL A 6 1.10 13.96 4.09
N ASP A 7 1.89 15.02 3.92
CA ASP A 7 2.86 15.48 4.90
C ASP A 7 2.19 15.90 6.22
N GLY A 8 2.95 15.88 7.31
CA GLY A 8 2.47 16.31 8.64
C GLY A 8 1.48 15.35 9.31
N GLY A 9 1.26 14.15 8.76
CA GLY A 9 0.28 13.22 9.33
C GLY A 9 0.37 11.78 8.85
N ARG A 10 -0.80 11.12 8.89
CA ARG A 10 -1.00 9.71 8.50
C ARG A 10 -2.17 9.56 7.53
N LEU A 11 -2.42 10.62 6.76
CA LEU A 11 -3.44 10.64 5.74
C LEU A 11 -2.85 10.10 4.44
N ARG A 12 -3.66 9.31 3.74
CA ARG A 12 -3.32 8.81 2.41
C ARG A 12 -4.50 9.02 1.48
N LEU A 13 -4.30 9.85 0.47
CA LEU A 13 -5.21 9.96 -0.65
C LEU A 13 -4.86 8.87 -1.67
N ARG A 14 -5.85 8.16 -2.22
CA ARG A 14 -5.63 7.07 -3.19
C ARG A 14 -6.56 7.21 -4.38
N ARG A 15 -5.99 7.06 -5.58
CA ARG A 15 -6.70 6.75 -6.83
C ARG A 15 -6.43 5.30 -7.21
N THR A 16 -7.48 4.56 -7.52
CA THR A 16 -7.39 3.21 -8.09
C THR A 16 -8.05 3.24 -9.46
N THR A 17 -7.41 2.63 -10.45
CA THR A 17 -7.98 2.44 -11.78
C THR A 17 -8.03 0.94 -12.02
N ASP A 18 -9.21 0.41 -12.27
CA ASP A 18 -9.37 -0.96 -12.78
C ASP A 18 -8.88 -1.00 -14.23
N LEU A 19 -7.91 -1.86 -14.52
CA LEU A 19 -7.30 -1.91 -15.86
C LEU A 19 -8.19 -2.58 -16.91
N ALA A 20 -9.16 -3.41 -16.49
CA ALA A 20 -10.06 -4.09 -17.40
C ALA A 20 -11.26 -3.19 -17.77
N THR A 21 -11.79 -2.44 -16.80
CA THR A 21 -12.98 -1.60 -17.01
C THR A 21 -12.67 -0.12 -17.21
N GLY A 22 -11.49 0.34 -16.78
CA GLY A 22 -11.13 1.75 -16.72
C GLY A 22 -11.79 2.51 -15.56
N GLU A 23 -12.60 1.85 -14.73
CA GLU A 23 -13.29 2.47 -13.61
C GLU A 23 -12.29 3.05 -12.59
N MET A 24 -12.56 4.27 -12.13
CA MET A 24 -11.73 4.94 -11.15
C MET A 24 -12.44 5.04 -9.80
N THR A 25 -11.72 4.72 -8.73
CA THR A 25 -12.19 4.89 -7.34
C THR A 25 -11.23 5.78 -6.58
N TYR A 26 -11.79 6.73 -5.82
CA TYR A 26 -11.05 7.69 -5.02
C TYR A 26 -11.37 7.54 -3.53
N LYS A 27 -10.35 7.65 -2.68
CA LYS A 27 -10.56 7.65 -1.23
C LYS A 27 -9.47 8.37 -0.45
N LEU A 28 -9.87 9.00 0.64
CA LEU A 28 -8.98 9.47 1.70
C LEU A 28 -8.98 8.45 2.84
N ALA A 29 -7.79 8.04 3.29
CA ALA A 29 -7.62 7.14 4.40
C ALA A 29 -6.88 7.82 5.55
N LYS A 30 -7.32 7.59 6.80
CA LYS A 30 -6.51 7.84 7.99
C LYS A 30 -6.00 6.51 8.53
N LYS A 31 -4.69 6.32 8.54
CA LYS A 31 -4.05 5.22 9.26
C LYS A 31 -3.73 5.66 10.68
N TYR A 32 -4.14 4.88 11.67
CA TYR A 32 -3.78 5.14 13.06
C TYR A 32 -2.41 4.54 13.39
N ALA A 33 -1.85 4.90 14.55
CA ALA A 33 -0.69 4.21 15.06
C ALA A 33 -1.09 2.77 15.40
N PRO A 34 -0.48 1.76 14.75
CA PRO A 34 -0.69 0.39 15.18
C PRO A 34 0.00 0.21 16.53
N ASP A 35 -0.70 -0.39 17.50
CA ASP A 35 -0.05 -0.93 18.70
C ASP A 35 0.68 -2.25 18.38
N ASN A 36 0.39 -2.85 17.22
CA ASN A 36 0.98 -4.08 16.69
C ASN A 36 1.05 -4.02 15.15
N PRO A 37 2.17 -4.35 14.49
CA PRO A 37 2.31 -4.33 13.02
C PRO A 37 1.22 -5.13 12.27
N LEU A 38 0.64 -6.16 12.89
CA LEU A 38 -0.43 -6.98 12.34
C LEU A 38 -1.82 -6.32 12.39
N ILE A 39 -2.01 -5.27 13.20
CA ILE A 39 -3.30 -4.64 13.45
C ILE A 39 -3.14 -3.12 13.35
N GLY A 40 -3.46 -2.58 12.18
CA GLY A 40 -3.50 -1.15 11.93
C GLY A 40 -4.92 -0.66 11.71
N PRO A 41 -5.61 -0.07 12.71
CA PRO A 41 -6.92 0.50 12.48
C PRO A 41 -6.81 1.59 11.42
N MET A 42 -7.81 1.63 10.52
CA MET A 42 -7.91 2.66 9.52
C MET A 42 -9.36 2.99 9.20
N THR A 43 -9.58 4.24 8.80
CA THR A 43 -10.87 4.69 8.27
C THR A 43 -10.66 5.15 6.84
N ASN A 44 -11.62 4.82 5.96
CA ASN A 44 -11.66 5.31 4.58
C ASN A 44 -12.91 6.18 4.40
N LEU A 45 -12.73 7.31 3.73
CA LEU A 45 -13.80 8.12 3.17
C LEU A 45 -13.69 8.00 1.64
N TYR A 46 -14.75 7.51 0.99
CA TYR A 46 -14.83 7.50 -0.46
C TYR A 46 -15.16 8.89 -0.96
N LEU A 47 -14.53 9.27 -2.07
CA LEU A 47 -14.59 10.63 -2.60
C LEU A 47 -15.15 10.62 -4.02
N SER A 48 -15.75 11.74 -4.42
CA SER A 48 -15.93 12.06 -5.83
C SER A 48 -14.58 12.37 -6.50
N ALA A 49 -14.57 12.46 -7.84
CA ALA A 49 -13.37 12.85 -8.57
C ALA A 49 -12.97 14.30 -8.24
N GLU A 50 -13.95 15.21 -8.11
CA GLU A 50 -13.74 16.62 -7.79
C GLU A 50 -13.14 16.80 -6.40
N GLU A 51 -13.65 16.07 -5.41
CA GLU A 51 -13.10 16.07 -4.04
C GLU A 51 -11.66 15.54 -4.02
N TYR A 52 -11.37 14.48 -4.80
CA TYR A 52 -10.02 13.96 -4.94
C TYR A 52 -9.08 15.02 -5.52
N GLU A 53 -9.47 15.72 -6.58
CA GLU A 53 -8.62 16.73 -7.21
C GLU A 53 -8.31 17.91 -6.29
N VAL A 54 -9.29 18.35 -5.49
CA VAL A 54 -9.06 19.40 -4.46
C VAL A 54 -8.03 18.95 -3.43
N LEU A 55 -8.02 17.67 -3.05
CA LEU A 55 -7.07 17.12 -2.08
C LEU A 55 -5.74 16.68 -2.70
N SER A 56 -5.68 16.49 -4.03
CA SER A 56 -4.53 15.93 -4.74
C SER A 56 -3.33 16.89 -4.75
N VAL A 57 -3.57 18.19 -4.50
CA VAL A 57 -2.56 19.25 -4.44
C VAL A 57 -1.87 19.39 -3.07
N LEU A 58 -2.32 18.64 -2.06
CA LEU A 58 -1.70 18.67 -0.73
C LEU A 58 -0.23 18.22 -0.81
N PRO A 59 0.66 18.82 -0.01
CA PRO A 59 2.06 18.40 0.04
C PRO A 59 2.15 16.96 0.56
N GLY A 60 3.06 16.17 -0.03
CA GLY A 60 3.22 14.78 0.34
C GLY A 60 4.12 14.00 -0.61
N LYS A 61 4.14 12.69 -0.41
CA LYS A 61 4.94 11.75 -1.19
C LYS A 61 4.06 10.79 -1.96
N ARG A 62 4.40 10.56 -3.23
CA ARG A 62 3.61 9.71 -4.11
C ARG A 62 4.21 8.32 -4.23
N LEU A 63 3.33 7.34 -4.39
CA LEU A 63 3.71 5.95 -4.60
C LEU A 63 2.77 5.34 -5.64
N SER A 64 3.33 4.77 -6.69
CA SER A 64 2.56 4.08 -7.73
C SER A 64 2.90 2.60 -7.76
N LYS A 65 1.88 1.80 -8.06
CA LYS A 65 2.00 0.34 -8.16
C LYS A 65 0.87 -0.29 -8.96
N LEU A 66 1.18 -1.43 -9.57
CA LEU A 66 0.20 -2.39 -10.08
C LEU A 66 -0.09 -3.42 -9.01
N ARG A 67 -1.38 -3.75 -8.83
CA ARG A 67 -1.83 -4.70 -7.81
C ARG A 67 -2.50 -5.89 -8.48
N HIS A 68 -1.98 -7.07 -8.21
CA HIS A 68 -2.51 -8.34 -8.70
C HIS A 68 -3.05 -9.17 -7.53
N LYS A 69 -4.15 -9.89 -7.77
CA LYS A 69 -4.64 -10.90 -6.81
C LYS A 69 -4.19 -12.28 -7.29
N VAL A 70 -3.45 -13.00 -6.45
CA VAL A 70 -2.95 -14.36 -6.73
C VAL A 70 -3.29 -15.26 -5.56
N GLY A 71 -4.35 -16.04 -5.70
CA GLY A 71 -4.89 -16.84 -4.59
C GLY A 71 -5.25 -15.97 -3.39
N ALA A 72 -4.70 -16.31 -2.22
CA ALA A 72 -4.88 -15.51 -0.99
C ALA A 72 -4.07 -14.21 -0.99
N PHE A 73 -3.04 -14.10 -1.83
CA PHE A 73 -2.08 -13.00 -1.79
C PHE A 73 -2.48 -11.86 -2.72
N THR A 74 -2.11 -10.66 -2.30
CA THR A 74 -2.15 -9.44 -3.08
C THR A 74 -0.71 -9.07 -3.38
N ILE A 75 -0.33 -9.13 -4.65
CA ILE A 75 1.02 -8.79 -5.12
C ILE A 75 1.01 -7.35 -5.61
N ASP A 76 1.83 -6.51 -4.99
CA ASP A 76 2.11 -5.17 -5.46
C ASP A 76 3.43 -5.16 -6.23
N VAL A 77 3.38 -4.68 -7.45
CA VAL A 77 4.54 -4.38 -8.30
C VAL A 77 4.72 -2.87 -8.30
N PHE A 78 5.81 -2.39 -7.69
CA PHE A 78 6.04 -0.96 -7.56
C PHE A 78 6.65 -0.37 -8.83
N GLU A 79 6.32 0.90 -9.09
CA GLU A 79 6.73 1.63 -10.29
C GLU A 79 7.64 2.81 -9.94
N GLY A 80 8.32 3.36 -10.94
CA GLY A 80 9.17 4.54 -10.78
C GLY A 80 10.43 4.24 -9.97
N ALA A 81 10.68 5.00 -8.90
CA ALA A 81 11.90 4.85 -8.09
C ALA A 81 12.05 3.48 -7.41
N LEU A 82 10.97 2.71 -7.32
CA LEU A 82 10.91 1.38 -6.71
C LEU A 82 10.68 0.26 -7.73
N GLU A 83 10.92 0.54 -9.02
CA GLU A 83 10.85 -0.49 -10.06
C GLU A 83 11.77 -1.67 -9.71
N GLY A 84 11.23 -2.89 -9.80
CA GLY A 84 11.89 -4.14 -9.38
C GLY A 84 11.54 -4.59 -7.95
N LEU A 85 10.95 -3.74 -7.12
CA LEU A 85 10.41 -4.14 -5.83
C LEU A 85 9.02 -4.77 -6.00
N LEU A 86 8.83 -5.95 -5.41
CA LEU A 86 7.53 -6.60 -5.29
C LEU A 86 7.26 -6.93 -3.83
N THR A 87 6.00 -6.76 -3.40
CA THR A 87 5.55 -7.23 -2.08
C THR A 87 4.33 -8.11 -2.24
N ALA A 88 4.25 -9.18 -1.45
CA ALA A 88 3.09 -10.05 -1.38
C ALA A 88 2.47 -9.96 0.01
N GLU A 89 1.24 -9.46 0.06
CA GLU A 89 0.49 -9.26 1.30
C GLU A 89 -0.69 -10.23 1.35
N CYS A 90 -0.92 -10.88 2.49
CA CYS A 90 -2.13 -11.65 2.75
C CYS A 90 -2.90 -11.00 3.90
N GLU A 91 -4.21 -10.85 3.73
CA GLU A 91 -5.08 -10.35 4.78
C GLU A 91 -5.79 -11.55 5.44
N ALA A 92 -5.80 -11.57 6.77
CA ALA A 92 -6.50 -12.58 7.57
C ALA A 92 -7.41 -11.91 8.58
N THR A 93 -8.47 -12.60 8.99
CA THR A 93 -9.39 -12.09 10.02
C THR A 93 -8.75 -11.96 11.40
N ASN A 94 -7.70 -12.73 11.67
CA ASN A 94 -6.89 -12.65 12.89
C ASN A 94 -5.52 -13.34 12.70
N ARG A 95 -4.65 -13.20 13.69
CA ARG A 95 -3.29 -13.78 13.69
C ARG A 95 -3.28 -15.31 13.55
N MET A 96 -4.22 -16.03 14.18
CA MET A 96 -4.28 -17.48 14.07
C MET A 96 -4.65 -17.94 12.66
N ALA A 97 -5.49 -17.18 11.96
CA ALA A 97 -5.80 -17.42 10.56
C ALA A 97 -4.61 -17.09 9.66
N ALA A 98 -3.87 -16.01 9.95
CA ALA A 98 -2.67 -15.65 9.19
C ALA A 98 -1.58 -16.74 9.29
N MET A 99 -1.38 -17.32 10.47
CA MET A 99 -0.42 -18.41 10.70
C MET A 99 -0.75 -19.72 9.94
N LYS A 100 -1.97 -19.84 9.41
CA LYS A 100 -2.39 -21.00 8.61
C LYS A 100 -2.15 -20.82 7.11
N PHE A 101 -1.70 -19.65 6.67
CA PHE A 101 -1.37 -19.47 5.26
C PHE A 101 -0.12 -20.28 4.92
N ASP A 102 -0.27 -21.18 3.94
CA ASP A 102 0.88 -21.79 3.28
C ASP A 102 1.60 -20.69 2.48
N VAL A 103 2.71 -20.20 3.03
CA VAL A 103 3.55 -19.19 2.38
C VAL A 103 4.15 -19.83 1.12
N PRO A 104 3.81 -19.32 -0.08
CA PRO A 104 4.31 -19.92 -1.31
C PRO A 104 5.82 -19.77 -1.43
N ARG A 105 6.48 -20.73 -2.10
CA ARG A 105 7.94 -20.72 -2.29
C ARG A 105 8.49 -19.50 -3.05
N TRP A 106 7.63 -18.76 -3.75
CA TRP A 106 7.98 -17.52 -4.43
C TRP A 106 8.01 -16.30 -3.49
N CYS A 107 7.51 -16.42 -2.25
CA CYS A 107 7.77 -15.46 -1.18
C CYS A 107 9.15 -15.73 -0.59
N VAL A 108 10.15 -14.95 -0.99
CA VAL A 108 11.57 -15.22 -0.67
C VAL A 108 12.00 -14.68 0.70
N ARG A 109 11.31 -13.65 1.21
CA ARG A 109 11.63 -13.00 2.48
C ARG A 109 10.36 -12.48 3.16
N GLU A 110 10.23 -12.73 4.45
CA GLU A 110 9.18 -12.14 5.28
C GLU A 110 9.62 -10.75 5.77
N VAL A 111 8.77 -9.74 5.52
CA VAL A 111 9.01 -8.33 5.89
C VAL A 111 7.85 -7.73 6.70
N THR A 112 6.99 -8.58 7.26
CA THR A 112 5.74 -8.21 7.96
C THR A 112 5.97 -7.16 9.06
N ASP A 113 7.04 -7.31 9.83
CA ASP A 113 7.37 -6.44 10.96
C ASP A 113 8.34 -5.30 10.59
N GLU A 114 8.71 -5.18 9.31
CA GLU A 114 9.69 -4.19 8.86
C GLU A 114 9.02 -2.90 8.39
N VAL A 115 9.17 -1.86 9.20
CA VAL A 115 8.56 -0.54 8.94
C VAL A 115 8.94 0.04 7.58
N GLU A 116 10.14 -0.26 7.07
CA GLU A 116 10.64 0.23 5.78
C GLU A 116 9.83 -0.26 4.57
N TYR A 117 9.12 -1.39 4.71
CA TYR A 117 8.23 -1.92 3.67
C TYR A 117 6.79 -1.40 3.79
N THR A 118 6.51 -0.52 4.75
CA THR A 118 5.21 0.15 4.79
C THR A 118 5.09 1.15 3.65
N GLY A 119 3.90 1.28 3.06
CA GLY A 119 3.71 2.19 1.92
C GLY A 119 4.11 3.65 2.19
N ALA A 120 4.02 4.13 3.43
CA ALA A 120 4.47 5.49 3.77
C ALA A 120 6.00 5.63 3.73
N ARG A 121 6.74 4.58 4.16
CA ARG A 121 8.20 4.54 4.06
C ARG A 121 8.67 4.31 2.63
N LEU A 122 8.00 3.43 1.90
CA LEU A 122 8.26 3.22 0.48
C LEU A 122 8.04 4.51 -0.34
N ALA A 123 7.04 5.33 -0.03
CA ALA A 123 6.85 6.62 -0.71
C ALA A 123 8.00 7.62 -0.48
N LEU A 124 8.78 7.45 0.59
CA LEU A 124 9.98 8.23 0.87
C LEU A 124 11.24 7.63 0.27
N ALA A 125 11.22 6.34 -0.05
CA ALA A 125 12.37 5.61 -0.57
C ALA A 125 12.70 6.09 -1.98
N THR A 126 14.00 6.22 -2.22
CA THR A 126 14.57 6.54 -3.53
C THR A 126 15.22 5.29 -4.12
N SER A 127 15.52 5.29 -5.42
CA SER A 127 16.18 4.16 -6.09
C SER A 127 17.57 3.83 -5.50
N ALA A 128 18.16 4.73 -4.72
CA ALA A 128 19.42 4.51 -4.00
C ALA A 128 19.24 3.77 -2.66
N ASP A 129 18.02 3.74 -2.12
CA ASP A 129 17.73 3.00 -0.90
C ASP A 129 17.69 1.50 -1.24
N THR A 130 18.76 0.80 -0.87
CA THR A 130 18.85 -0.65 -1.07
C THR A 130 17.94 -1.35 -0.06
N LEU A 131 16.65 -1.43 -0.37
CA LEU A 131 15.73 -2.37 0.27
C LEU A 131 16.16 -3.76 -0.20
N LYS A 132 16.65 -4.60 0.72
CA LYS A 132 17.15 -5.93 0.37
C LYS A 132 15.97 -6.80 -0.10
N GLY A 133 16.01 -7.30 -1.33
CA GLY A 133 15.09 -8.34 -1.81
C GLY A 133 15.31 -9.66 -1.11
#